data_AF-A0A7W0Z866-F1
#
_entry.id   AF-A0A7W0Z866-F1
#
_cell.length_a   1.000
_cell.length_b   1.000
_cell.length_c   1.000
_cell.angle_alpha   90.00
_cell.angle_beta   90.00
_cell.angle_gamma   90.00
#
_symmetry.space_group_name_H-M   'P 1'
#
loop_
_entity.id
_entity.type
_entity.pdbx_description
1 polymer ?
#
loop_
_entity_poly.entity_id
_entity_poly.type
_entity_poly.pdbx_seq_one_letter_code
_entity_poly.pdbx_strand_id
1 'polypeptide(L)' 'MIIAPGVAVPLAEIELRASRSSGPGGQHANVTASRVEATFDVAASAALGAEHKARIVERLGPR' A
#
# COMPACT_ATOMS: atom_id res chain seq x y z
N MET A 1 11.23 -5.64 -1.68
CA MET A 1 11.15 -4.74 -2.84
C MET A 1 12.10 -3.57 -2.61
N ILE A 2 13.03 -3.31 -3.53
CA ILE A 2 13.97 -2.17 -3.44
C ILE A 2 13.25 -0.91 -3.93
N ILE A 3 13.28 0.17 -3.15
CA ILE A 3 12.60 1.43 -3.48
C ILE A 3 13.56 2.62 -3.63
N ALA A 4 14.77 2.50 -3.08
CA ALA A 4 15.87 3.45 -3.23
C ALA A 4 17.20 2.72 -2.96
N PRO A 5 18.36 3.31 -3.32
CA PRO A 5 19.66 2.76 -2.96
C PRO A 5 19.75 2.52 -1.45
N GLY A 6 20.02 1.27 -1.04
CA GLY A 6 20.10 0.89 0.37
C GLY A 6 18.77 0.78 1.11
N VAL A 7 17.62 0.95 0.45
CA VAL A 7 16.29 0.87 1.06
C VAL A 7 15.45 -0.22 0.38
N ALA A 8 15.15 -1.27 1.13
CA ALA A 8 14.33 -2.38 0.65
C ALA A 8 13.21 -2.68 1.65
N VAL A 9 11.97 -2.53 1.21
CA VAL A 9 10.78 -2.89 2.01
C VAL A 9 10.52 -4.39 1.88
N PRO A 10 10.56 -5.18 2.96
CA PRO A 10 10.22 -6.60 2.92
C PRO A 10 8.76 -6.79 2.50
N LEU A 11 8.48 -7.78 1.65
CA LEU A 11 7.10 -8.07 1.23
C LEU A 11 6.22 -8.50 2.42
N ALA A 12 6.82 -9.06 3.47
CA ALA A 12 6.13 -9.43 4.71
C ALA A 12 5.58 -8.21 5.49
N GLU A 13 6.04 -7.00 5.21
CA GLU A 13 5.52 -5.75 5.81
C GLU A 13 4.34 -5.17 5.01
N ILE A 14 4.01 -5.77 3.85
CA ILE A 14 2.92 -5.31 2.98
C ILE A 14 1.74 -6.25 3.12
N GLU A 15 0.63 -5.73 3.65
CA GLU A 15 -0.62 -6.47 3.73
C GLU A 15 -1.40 -6.29 2.43
N LEU A 16 -1.70 -7.39 1.73
CA LEU A 16 -2.47 -7.40 0.50
C LEU A 16 -3.88 -7.93 0.75
N ARG A 17 -4.87 -7.14 0.38
CA ARG A 17 -6.29 -7.54 0.44
C ARG A 17 -6.90 -7.52 -0.94
N ALA A 18 -7.24 -8.70 -1.45
CA ALA A 18 -8.05 -8.84 -2.66
C ALA A 18 -9.55 -8.80 -2.29
N SER A 19 -10.31 -7.96 -2.97
CA SER A 19 -11.77 -7.90 -2.86
C SER A 19 -12.40 -7.96 -4.26
N ARG A 20 -13.59 -8.57 -4.35
CA ARG A 20 -14.44 -8.39 -5.52
C ARG A 20 -15.14 -7.05 -5.40
N SER A 21 -15.12 -6.24 -6.45
CA SER A 21 -15.89 -4.99 -6.41
C SER A 21 -17.39 -5.32 -6.45
N SER A 22 -18.03 -5.45 -5.30
CA SER A 22 -19.48 -5.53 -5.21
C SER A 22 -20.05 -4.12 -5.22
N GLY A 23 -20.16 -3.51 -6.41
CA GLY A 23 -21.01 -2.33 -6.60
C GLY A 23 -22.48 -2.76 -6.70
N PRO A 24 -23.43 -2.13 -5.99
CA PRO A 24 -24.84 -2.46 -6.12
C PRO A 24 -25.42 -1.87 -7.41
N GLY A 25 -25.62 -2.72 -8.42
CA GLY A 25 -26.59 -2.53 -9.51
C GLY A 25 -26.25 -1.53 -10.63
N GLY A 26 -26.34 -1.99 -11.88
CA GLY A 26 -26.54 -1.08 -13.02
C GLY A 26 -25.75 -1.40 -14.28
N GLN A 27 -26.13 -2.50 -14.94
CA GLN A 27 -26.07 -2.72 -16.39
C GLN A 27 -24.71 -2.55 -17.11
N HIS A 28 -24.23 -3.66 -17.68
CA HIS A 28 -23.09 -3.76 -18.60
C HIS A 28 -21.70 -3.54 -17.99
N ALA A 29 -21.19 -4.49 -17.22
CA ALA A 29 -19.75 -4.57 -16.97
C ALA A 29 -19.29 -6.03 -16.96
N ASN A 30 -19.00 -6.55 -18.15
CA ASN A 30 -18.25 -7.78 -18.33
C ASN A 30 -16.76 -7.46 -18.07
N VAL A 31 -16.43 -7.04 -16.85
CA VAL A 31 -15.06 -6.72 -16.43
C VAL A 31 -14.75 -7.56 -15.22
N THR A 32 -13.75 -8.44 -15.35
CA THR A 32 -13.18 -9.25 -14.28
C THR A 32 -12.65 -8.32 -13.18
N ALA A 33 -13.51 -7.96 -12.24
CA ALA A 33 -13.23 -6.93 -11.25
C ALA A 33 -12.58 -7.53 -10.00
N SER A 34 -11.27 -7.69 -10.07
CA SER A 34 -10.42 -8.00 -8.92
C SER A 34 -9.79 -6.70 -8.41
N ARG A 35 -10.32 -6.11 -7.33
CA ARG A 35 -9.68 -4.99 -6.63
C ARG A 35 -8.64 -5.56 -5.67
N VAL A 36 -7.43 -5.02 -5.69
CA VAL A 36 -6.38 -5.38 -4.73
C VAL A 36 -5.93 -4.11 -4.00
N GLU A 37 -5.96 -4.15 -2.67
CA GLU A 37 -5.46 -3.09 -1.80
C GLU A 37 -4.16 -3.55 -1.15
N ALA A 38 -3.20 -2.63 -1.03
CA ALA A 38 -1.94 -2.86 -0.35
C ALA A 38 -1.81 -1.84 0.79
N THR A 39 -1.64 -2.33 2.01
CA THR A 39 -1.41 -1.51 3.20
C THR A 39 0.02 -1.71 3.68
N PHE A 40 0.69 -0.62 4.02
CA PHE A 40 2.06 -0.62 4.52
C PHE A 40 2.17 0.34 5.71
N ASP A 41 2.64 -0.16 6.85
CA ASP A 41 2.87 0.65 8.05
C ASP A 41 4.27 1.26 8.04
N VAL A 42 4.32 2.53 7.64
CA VAL A 42 5.56 3.32 7.57
C VAL A 42 6.21 3.49 8.95
N ALA A 43 5.41 3.63 10.01
CA ALA A 43 5.94 3.88 11.36
C ALA A 43 6.56 2.62 11.95
N ALA A 44 5.91 1.47 11.73
CA ALA A 44 6.37 0.17 12.23
C ALA A 44 7.51 -0.44 11.39
N SER A 45 7.72 0.00 10.15
CA SER A 45 8.75 -0.56 9.27
C SER A 45 10.17 -0.40 9.84
N ALA A 46 10.92 -1.50 9.89
CA ALA A 46 12.33 -1.52 10.27
C ALA A 46 13.26 -1.19 9.09
N ALA A 47 12.76 -1.32 7.86
CA ALA A 47 13.49 -0.98 6.64
C ALA A 47 13.63 0.53 6.40
N LEU A 48 12.80 1.33 7.06
CA LEU A 48 12.82 2.79 6.93
C LEU A 48 13.54 3.44 8.12
N GLY A 49 14.58 4.23 7.82
CA GLY A 49 15.21 5.12 8.79
C GLY A 49 14.32 6.31 9.15
N ALA A 50 14.70 7.04 10.21
CA ALA A 50 13.95 8.18 10.73
C ALA A 50 13.70 9.27 9.67
N GLU A 51 14.68 9.56 8.81
CA GLU A 51 14.55 10.56 7.75
C GLU A 51 13.51 10.14 6.70
N HIS A 52 13.48 8.86 6.32
CA HIS A 52 12.48 8.35 5.38
C HIS A 52 11.07 8.46 5.96
N LYS A 53 10.90 8.08 7.24
CA LYS A 53 9.61 8.18 7.93
C LYS A 53 9.14 9.64 7.99
N ALA A 54 10.02 10.56 8.38
CA ALA A 54 9.72 11.99 8.44
C ALA A 54 9.26 12.55 7.08
N ARG A 55 9.99 12.23 5.99
CA ARG A 55 9.63 12.67 4.63
C ARG A 55 8.28 12.12 4.18
N ILE A 56 7.93 10.88 4.56
CA ILE A 56 6.65 10.28 4.19
C ILE A 56 5.51 10.96 4.93
N VAL A 57 5.66 11.18 6.24
CA VAL A 57 4.67 11.88 7.07
C VAL A 57 4.47 13.33 6.61
N GLU A 58 5.54 14.03 6.24
CA GLU A 58 5.45 15.39 5.70
C GLU A 58 4.63 15.45 4.41
N ARG A 59 4.76 14.45 3.53
CA ARG A 59 4.11 14.46 2.21
C ARG A 59 2.69 13.90 2.21
N LEU A 60 2.42 12.90 3.05
CA LEU A 60 1.13 12.20 3.08
C LEU A 60 0.27 12.56 4.29
N GLY A 61 0.83 13.33 5.22
CA GLY A 61 0.21 13.67 6.50
C GLY A 61 0.41 12.59 7.56
N PRO A 62 0.24 12.94 8.84
CA PRO A 62 0.08 11.95 9.89
C PRO A 62 -1.21 11.14 9.65
N ARG A 63 -1.15 9.82 9.84
CA ARG A 63 -2.33 8.95 9.83
C ARG A 63 -3.30 9.30 10.95
#